data_AF-A0A3D0QI79-F1
#
_entry.id   AF-A0A3D0QI79-F1
#
_cell.length_a   1.000
_cell.length_b   1.000
_cell.length_c   1.000
_cell.angle_alpha   90.00
_cell.angle_beta   90.00
_cell.angle_gamma   90.00
#
_symmetry.space_group_name_H-M   'P 1'
#
loop_
_entity.id
_entity.type
_entity.pdbx_description
1 polymer ?
#
loop_
_entity_poly.entity_id
_entity_poly.type
_entity_poly.pdbx_seq_one_letter_code
_entity_poly.pdbx_strand_id
1 'polypeptide(L)'
;MPLRLKVFVIIIGVAIFLGIIELVRRRKLREEYSFIWLIAGFVFVLLALDDEILASIAGIVAISLPANALFFMALIFVLLLLLYFSLRISALTTQVKNLAQQLALLQPHPPADR
;
A
#
# COMPACT_ATOMS: atom_id res chain seq x y z
N MET A 1 -7.27 -25.58 8.01
CA MET A 1 -7.48 -24.55 9.04
C MET A 1 -8.85 -24.72 9.68
N PRO A 2 -9.05 -24.40 10.97
CA PRO A 2 -10.38 -24.40 11.57
C PRO A 2 -11.28 -23.38 10.84
N LEU A 3 -12.50 -23.78 10.49
CA LEU A 3 -13.43 -23.01 9.64
C LEU A 3 -13.65 -21.58 10.16
N ARG A 4 -13.68 -21.42 11.50
CA ARG A 4 -13.84 -20.13 12.18
C ARG A 4 -12.72 -19.14 11.85
N LEU A 5 -11.48 -19.62 11.79
CA LEU A 5 -10.31 -18.79 11.47
C LEU A 5 -10.33 -18.37 10.00
N LYS A 6 -10.68 -19.30 9.10
CA LYS A 6 -10.78 -19.04 7.65
C LYS A 6 -11.82 -17.95 7.37
N VAL A 7 -13.00 -18.05 7.98
CA VAL A 7 -14.07 -17.04 7.86
C VAL A 7 -13.64 -15.69 8.41
N PHE A 8 -12.99 -15.64 9.58
CA PHE A 8 -12.51 -14.38 10.17
C PHE A 8 -11.49 -13.66 9.28
N VAL A 9 -10.50 -14.40 8.76
CA VAL A 9 -9.49 -13.85 7.85
C VAL A 9 -10.11 -13.35 6.55
N ILE A 10 -11.08 -14.09 5.98
CA ILE A 10 -11.80 -13.66 4.79
C ILE A 10 -12.59 -12.37 5.05
N ILE A 11 -13.33 -12.28 6.17
CA ILE A 11 -14.12 -11.08 6.50
C ILE A 11 -13.20 -9.87 6.67
N ILE A 12 -12.09 -10.01 7.39
CA ILE A 12 -11.11 -8.92 7.55
C ILE A 12 -10.48 -8.55 6.22
N GLY A 13 -10.07 -9.53 5.41
CA GLY A 13 -9.49 -9.29 4.09
C GLY A 13 -10.44 -8.53 3.17
N VAL A 14 -11.73 -8.93 3.13
CA VAL A 14 -12.78 -8.25 2.36
C VAL A 14 -13.05 -6.86 2.91
N ALA A 15 -13.13 -6.67 4.23
CA ALA A 15 -13.35 -5.36 4.83
C ALA A 15 -12.20 -4.38 4.52
N ILE A 16 -10.95 -4.85 4.62
CA ILE A 16 -9.76 -4.07 4.23
C ILE A 16 -9.81 -3.76 2.73
N PHE A 17 -10.12 -4.73 1.88
CA PHE A 17 -10.24 -4.56 0.43
C PHE A 17 -11.30 -3.52 0.05
N LEU A 18 -12.49 -3.60 0.65
CA LEU A 18 -13.55 -2.61 0.46
C LEU A 18 -13.13 -1.22 0.98
N GLY A 19 -12.43 -1.17 2.12
CA GLY A 19 -11.87 0.08 2.64
C GLY A 19 -10.89 0.71 1.66
N ILE A 20 -9.96 -0.07 1.12
CA ILE A 20 -9.01 0.37 0.08
C ILE A 20 -9.76 0.89 -1.15
N ILE A 21 -10.76 0.15 -1.64
CA ILE A 21 -11.60 0.58 -2.77
C ILE A 21 -12.29 1.90 -2.47
N GLU A 22 -12.83 2.10 -1.27
CA GLU A 22 -13.51 3.33 -0.88
C GLU A 22 -12.52 4.51 -0.78
N LEU A 23 -11.30 4.29 -0.26
CA LEU A 23 -10.23 5.31 -0.26
C LEU A 23 -9.81 5.71 -1.68
N VAL A 24 -9.75 4.74 -2.59
CA VAL A 24 -9.52 4.94 -4.02
C VAL A 24 -10.67 5.72 -4.66
N ARG A 25 -11.92 5.30 -4.40
CA ARG A 25 -13.14 5.90 -4.97
C ARG A 25 -13.32 7.35 -4.56
N ARG A 26 -12.88 7.73 -3.36
CA ARG A 26 -12.92 9.12 -2.85
C ARG A 26 -11.90 10.06 -3.50
N ARG A 27 -11.18 9.62 -4.55
CA ARG A 27 -10.21 10.43 -5.32
C ARG A 27 -9.11 11.11 -4.49
N LYS A 28 -8.85 10.65 -3.27
CA LYS A 28 -7.69 11.09 -2.47
C LYS A 28 -6.36 10.51 -2.97
N LEU A 29 -6.41 9.53 -3.87
CA LEU A 29 -5.25 8.91 -4.52
C LEU A 29 -5.34 9.19 -6.04
N ARG A 30 -4.26 9.72 -6.63
CA ARG A 30 -4.11 9.89 -8.09
C ARG A 30 -4.32 8.54 -8.78
N GLU A 31 -4.93 8.54 -9.98
CA GLU A 31 -5.36 7.37 -10.75
C GLU A 31 -4.32 6.22 -10.85
N GLU A 32 -3.02 6.54 -10.84
CA GLU A 32 -1.91 5.59 -10.88
C GLU A 32 -1.83 4.65 -9.64
N TYR A 33 -2.15 5.14 -8.44
CA TYR A 33 -1.95 4.38 -7.20
C TYR A 33 -3.11 3.45 -6.87
N SER A 34 -4.28 3.77 -7.39
CA SER A 34 -5.52 3.01 -7.24
C SER A 34 -5.44 1.65 -7.91
N PHE A 35 -4.70 1.56 -9.02
CA PHE A 35 -4.53 0.34 -9.80
C PHE A 35 -3.66 -0.70 -9.06
N ILE A 36 -2.57 -0.25 -8.41
CA ILE A 36 -1.68 -1.12 -7.61
C ILE A 36 -2.46 -1.75 -6.44
N TRP A 37 -3.29 -0.96 -5.77
CA TRP A 37 -4.10 -1.44 -4.64
C TRP A 37 -5.18 -2.44 -5.07
N LEU A 38 -5.84 -2.22 -6.21
CA LEU A 38 -6.82 -3.16 -6.78
C LEU A 38 -6.17 -4.50 -7.16
N ILE A 39 -5.02 -4.47 -7.86
CA ILE A 39 -4.28 -5.68 -8.22
C ILE A 39 -3.83 -6.42 -6.97
N ALA A 40 -3.25 -5.72 -6.01
CA ALA A 40 -2.77 -6.34 -4.78
C ALA A 40 -3.90 -7.03 -4.01
N GLY A 41 -5.03 -6.33 -3.80
CA GLY A 41 -6.17 -6.93 -3.12
C GLY A 41 -6.78 -8.12 -3.87
N PHE A 42 -6.84 -8.05 -5.20
CA PHE A 42 -7.27 -9.18 -6.03
C PHE A 42 -6.34 -10.39 -5.89
N VAL A 43 -5.02 -10.18 -5.91
CA VAL A 43 -4.02 -11.22 -5.69
C VAL A 43 -4.16 -11.83 -4.29
N PHE A 44 -4.35 -11.02 -3.25
CA PHE A 44 -4.56 -11.52 -1.88
C PHE A 44 -5.83 -12.37 -1.75
N VAL A 45 -6.93 -11.96 -2.39
CA VAL A 45 -8.19 -12.74 -2.39
C VAL A 45 -8.01 -14.07 -3.12
N LEU A 46 -7.36 -14.06 -4.29
CA LEU A 46 -7.03 -15.28 -5.03
C LEU A 46 -6.16 -16.25 -4.21
N LEU A 47 -5.11 -15.74 -3.56
CA LEU A 47 -4.24 -16.53 -2.70
C LEU A 47 -4.95 -17.08 -1.46
N ALA A 48 -5.98 -16.40 -0.96
CA ALA A 48 -6.77 -16.87 0.18
C ALA A 48 -7.87 -17.88 -0.20
N LEU A 49 -8.28 -17.92 -1.46
CA LEU A 49 -9.28 -18.87 -1.97
C LEU A 49 -8.70 -20.26 -2.19
N ASP A 50 -7.44 -20.34 -2.61
CA ASP A 50 -6.77 -21.59 -2.96
C ASP A 50 -5.74 -22.02 -1.90
N ASP A 51 -6.10 -23.03 -1.12
CA ASP A 51 -5.25 -23.58 -0.06
C ASP A 51 -3.99 -24.30 -0.61
N GLU A 52 -4.00 -24.80 -1.86
CA GLU A 52 -2.84 -25.47 -2.48
C GLU A 52 -1.74 -24.48 -2.88
N ILE A 53 -2.14 -23.34 -3.46
CA ILE A 53 -1.19 -22.26 -3.80
C ILE A 53 -0.54 -21.72 -2.52
N LEU A 54 -1.34 -21.50 -1.48
CA LEU A 54 -0.84 -21.03 -0.19
C LEU A 54 0.09 -22.04 0.48
N ALA A 55 -0.24 -23.34 0.42
CA ALA A 55 0.62 -24.40 0.92
C ALA A 55 1.96 -24.49 0.16
N SER A 56 1.94 -24.30 -1.15
CA SER A 56 3.16 -24.31 -1.99
C SER A 56 4.09 -23.15 -1.61
N ILE A 57 3.55 -21.95 -1.42
CA ILE A 57 4.32 -20.79 -0.97
C ILE A 57 4.84 -21.00 0.45
N ALA A 58 4.01 -21.53 1.35
CA ALA A 58 4.43 -21.85 2.72
C ALA A 58 5.58 -22.86 2.75
N GLY A 59 5.59 -23.83 1.85
CA GLY A 59 6.69 -24.78 1.68
C GLY A 59 8.01 -24.13 1.27
N ILE A 60 7.98 -23.15 0.36
CA ILE A 60 9.18 -22.40 -0.07
C ILE A 60 9.75 -21.57 1.09
N VAL A 61 8.87 -20.95 1.89
CA VAL A 61 9.28 -20.09 3.02
C VAL A 61 9.53 -20.91 4.30
N ALA A 62 9.38 -22.23 4.25
CA ALA A 62 9.49 -23.15 5.39
C ALA A 62 8.55 -22.80 6.57
N ILE A 63 7.36 -22.26 6.26
CA ILE A 63 6.36 -21.86 7.25
C ILE A 63 5.40 -23.03 7.50
N SER A 64 5.32 -23.49 8.76
CA SER A 64 4.53 -24.67 9.13
C SER A 64 3.01 -24.45 9.06
N LEU A 65 2.53 -23.21 9.19
CA LEU A 65 1.12 -22.85 9.09
C LEU A 65 0.86 -22.01 7.83
N PRO A 66 0.01 -22.46 6.89
CA PRO A 66 -0.31 -21.69 5.67
C PRO A 66 -0.84 -20.27 5.96
N ALA A 67 -1.53 -20.08 7.10
CA ALA A 67 -2.03 -18.77 7.54
C ALA A 67 -0.89 -17.77 7.80
N ASN A 68 0.23 -18.25 8.34
CA ASN A 68 1.38 -17.42 8.64
C ASN A 68 2.11 -17.00 7.36
N ALA A 69 2.06 -17.81 6.30
CA ALA A 69 2.60 -17.45 5.00
C ALA A 69 1.82 -16.29 4.36
N LEU A 70 0.48 -16.33 4.46
CA LEU A 70 -0.38 -15.23 4.03
C LEU A 70 -0.06 -13.94 4.79
N PHE A 71 0.09 -14.04 6.11
CA PHE A 71 0.42 -12.89 6.97
C PHE A 71 1.80 -12.32 6.64
N PHE A 72 2.80 -13.18 6.46
CA PHE A 72 4.15 -12.78 6.08
C PHE A 72 4.18 -12.06 4.72
N MET A 73 3.45 -12.58 3.73
CA MET A 73 3.32 -11.93 2.42
C MET A 73 2.62 -10.57 2.52
N ALA A 74 1.56 -10.46 3.32
CA ALA A 74 0.90 -9.19 3.61
C ALA A 74 1.87 -8.18 4.26
N LEU A 75 2.72 -8.65 5.17
CA LEU A 75 3.71 -7.82 5.86
C LEU A 75 4.77 -7.29 4.88
N ILE A 76 5.33 -8.16 4.03
CA ILE A 76 6.26 -7.75 2.96
C ILE A 76 5.59 -6.74 2.01
N PHE A 77 4.36 -7.02 1.59
CA PHE A 77 3.62 -6.13 0.71
C PHE A 77 3.43 -4.73 1.33
N VAL A 78 3.00 -4.66 2.59
CA VAL A 78 2.86 -3.39 3.32
C VAL A 78 4.20 -2.69 3.47
N LEU A 79 5.28 -3.41 3.74
CA LEU A 79 6.62 -2.83 3.88
C LEU A 79 7.12 -2.21 2.56
N LEU A 80 6.92 -2.90 1.43
CA LEU A 80 7.23 -2.37 0.10
C LEU A 80 6.37 -1.14 -0.22
N LEU A 81 5.10 -1.16 0.18
CA LEU A 81 4.18 -0.04 -0.01
C LEU A 81 4.60 1.19 0.81
N LEU A 82 5.02 0.99 2.05
CA LEU A 82 5.57 2.06 2.90
C LEU A 82 6.86 2.65 2.29
N LEU A 83 7.76 1.81 1.79
CA LEU A 83 8.97 2.26 1.11
C LEU A 83 8.64 3.08 -0.14
N TYR A 84 7.71 2.60 -0.96
CA TYR A 84 7.25 3.30 -2.15
C TYR A 84 6.64 4.67 -1.81
N PHE A 85 5.81 4.75 -0.76
CA PHE A 85 5.27 6.02 -0.29
C PHE A 85 6.34 6.95 0.25
N SER A 86 7.33 6.44 0.99
CA SER A 86 8.47 7.23 1.46
C SER A 86 9.22 7.88 0.29
N LEU A 87 9.49 7.13 -0.78
CA LEU A 87 10.12 7.65 -1.99
C LEU A 87 9.27 8.74 -2.68
N ARG A 88 7.96 8.51 -2.83
CA ARG A 88 7.05 9.48 -3.45
C ARG A 88 6.92 10.76 -2.62
N ILE A 89 6.84 10.65 -1.29
CA ILE A 89 6.80 11.80 -0.38
C ILE A 89 8.12 12.59 -0.45
N SER A 90 9.27 11.91 -0.52
CA SER A 90 10.58 12.55 -0.67
C SER A 90 10.68 13.36 -1.97
N ALA A 91 10.23 12.78 -3.09
CA ALA A 91 10.18 13.47 -4.37
C ALA A 91 9.24 14.69 -4.33
N LEU A 92 8.07 14.56 -3.71
CA LEU A 92 7.11 15.65 -3.58
C LEU A 92 7.66 16.79 -2.71
N THR A 93 8.31 16.47 -1.61
CA THR A 93 8.97 17.44 -0.72
C THR A 93 10.00 18.27 -1.51
N THR A 94 10.79 17.62 -2.36
CA THR A 94 11.76 18.29 -3.23
C THR A 94 11.08 19.22 -4.23
N GLN A 95 9.99 18.80 -4.86
CA GLN A 95 9.24 19.63 -5.80
C GLN A 95 8.64 20.87 -5.12
N VAL A 96 8.02 20.69 -3.95
CA VAL A 96 7.45 21.80 -3.17
C VAL A 96 8.54 22.80 -2.77
N LYS A 97 9.72 22.31 -2.33
CA LYS A 97 10.86 23.16 -2.02
C LYS A 97 11.31 23.98 -3.24
N ASN A 98 11.45 23.34 -4.39
CA ASN A 98 11.86 24.02 -5.62
C ASN A 98 10.83 25.08 -6.07
N LEU A 99 9.54 24.77 -5.97
CA LEU A 99 8.46 25.72 -6.28
C LEU A 99 8.49 26.93 -5.34
N ALA A 100 8.68 26.70 -4.03
CA ALA A 100 8.79 27.75 -3.04
C ALA A 100 9.99 28.67 -3.30
N GLN A 101 11.13 28.10 -3.73
CA GLN A 101 12.30 28.88 -4.13
C GLN A 101 12.04 29.71 -5.39
N GLN A 102 11.39 29.15 -6.40
CA GLN A 102 11.02 29.90 -7.60
C GLN A 102 10.06 31.07 -7.28
N LEU A 103 9.08 30.84 -6.39
CA LEU A 103 8.18 31.90 -5.91
C LEU A 103 8.93 33.00 -5.15
N ALA A 104 9.91 32.64 -4.33
CA ALA A 104 10.73 33.61 -3.61
C ALA A 104 11.60 34.47 -4.54
N LEU A 105 12.14 33.88 -5.63
CA LEU A 105 12.88 34.62 -6.65
C LEU A 105 11.99 35.55 -7.50
N LEU A 106 10.72 35.18 -7.67
CA LEU A 106 9.72 36.00 -8.36
C LEU A 106 9.16 37.12 -7.48
N GLN A 107 9.27 37.01 -6.15
CA GLN A 107 8.93 38.10 -5.25
C GLN A 107 9.99 39.20 -5.33
N PRO A 108 9.61 40.46 -5.60
CA PRO A 108 10.52 41.59 -5.49
C PRO A 108 11.08 41.61 -4.08
N HIS A 109 12.41 41.63 -3.95
CA HIS A 109 13.09 41.79 -2.66
C HIS A 109 12.47 43.01 -1.95
N PRO A 110 11.82 42.84 -0.78
CA PRO A 110 11.41 43.99 0.02
C PRO A 110 12.67 44.82 0.23
N PRO A 111 12.66 46.13 -0.09
CA PRO A 111 13.85 46.95 0.02
C PRO A 111 14.39 46.80 1.44
N ALA A 112 15.63 46.33 1.55
CA ALA A 112 16.32 46.18 2.83
C ALA A 112 16.22 47.52 3.57
N ASP A 113 15.38 47.51 4.59
CA ASP A 113 15.18 48.56 5.55
C ASP A 113 16.53 48.85 6.20
N ARG A 114 17.11 50.00 5.82
CA ARG A 114 18.32 50.60 6.38
C ARG A 114 18.06 51.19 7.75
#